data_AF-A0A2D9RFB1-F1
#
_entry.id   AF-A0A2D9RFB1-F1
#
_cell.length_a   1.000
_cell.length_b   1.000
_cell.length_c   1.000
_cell.angle_alpha   90.00
_cell.angle_beta   90.00
_cell.angle_gamma   90.00
#
_symmetry.space_group_name_H-M   'P 1'
#
loop_
_entity.id
_entity.type
_entity.pdbx_description
1 polymer ?
#
loop_
_entity_poly.entity_id
_entity_poly.type
_entity_poly.pdbx_seq_one_letter_code
_entity_poly.pdbx_strand_id
1 'polypeptide(L)'
;MCFVLTVLCFLLIGGTSVYWNMPHLDAQILPSDIRDALEGYSPGQKEVHIWTTLTLDILLPLAYTGLLLGLTRRGFPNSDSWITYPALITLISDLAEGVVQVALLSGAGEGLVLIKSILTALKFSSFAIALVISVIALVRILRRPQSGS
;
A
#
# COMPACT_ATOMS: atom_id res chain seq x y z
N MET A 1 -13.10 7.46 9.86
CA MET A 1 -13.43 6.86 8.55
C MET A 1 -12.21 6.18 7.92
N CYS A 2 -11.14 6.91 7.59
CA CYS A 2 -9.93 6.32 6.96
C CYS A 2 -9.34 5.13 7.72
N PHE A 3 -9.20 5.23 9.05
CA PHE A 3 -8.68 4.13 9.87
C PHE A 3 -9.52 2.84 9.77
N VAL A 4 -10.85 2.95 9.89
CA VAL A 4 -11.76 1.80 9.80
C VAL A 4 -11.67 1.18 8.40
N LEU A 5 -11.66 2.01 7.36
CA LEU A 5 -11.53 1.54 5.98
C LEU A 5 -10.20 0.81 5.76
N THR A 6 -9.09 1.34 6.26
CA THR A 6 -7.77 0.67 6.20
C THR A 6 -7.82 -0.69 6.86
N VAL A 7 -8.37 -0.80 8.08
CA VAL A 7 -8.48 -2.08 8.80
C VAL A 7 -9.34 -3.08 8.03
N LEU A 8 -10.50 -2.64 7.51
CA LEU A 8 -11.38 -3.51 6.73
C LEU A 8 -10.71 -4.02 5.46
N CYS A 9 -9.99 -3.17 4.73
CA CYS A 9 -9.27 -3.58 3.53
C CYS A 9 -8.18 -4.62 3.86
N PHE A 10 -7.40 -4.41 4.92
CA PHE A 10 -6.41 -5.40 5.37
C PHE A 10 -7.04 -6.76 5.72
N LEU A 11 -8.18 -6.75 6.42
CA LEU A 11 -8.89 -7.99 6.76
C LEU A 11 -9.41 -8.72 5.52
N LEU A 12 -9.94 -7.99 4.55
CA LEU A 12 -10.45 -8.57 3.31
C LEU A 12 -9.32 -9.15 2.44
N ILE A 13 -8.20 -8.44 2.27
CA ILE A 13 -7.02 -8.92 1.55
C ILE A 13 -6.40 -10.13 2.27
N GLY A 14 -6.30 -10.09 3.59
CA GLY A 14 -5.84 -11.25 4.38
C GLY A 14 -6.77 -12.46 4.21
N GLY A 15 -8.08 -12.22 4.17
CA GLY A 15 -9.08 -13.25 3.94
C GLY A 15 -8.97 -13.92 2.57
N THR A 16 -8.77 -13.15 1.49
CA THR A 16 -8.58 -13.71 0.14
C THR A 16 -7.30 -14.55 0.07
N SER A 17 -6.21 -14.09 0.70
CA SER A 17 -4.93 -14.82 0.77
C SER A 17 -5.08 -16.19 1.41
N VAL A 18 -5.74 -16.24 2.58
CA VAL A 18 -5.97 -17.49 3.32
C VAL A 18 -6.92 -18.43 2.57
N TYR A 19 -8.03 -17.92 2.05
CA TYR A 19 -9.04 -18.75 1.38
C TYR A 19 -8.51 -19.37 0.09
N TRP A 20 -7.75 -18.61 -0.70
CA TRP A 20 -7.20 -19.07 -1.98
C TRP A 20 -5.82 -19.72 -1.86
N ASN A 21 -5.25 -19.79 -0.65
CA ASN A 21 -3.89 -20.26 -0.38
C ASN A 21 -2.88 -19.68 -1.38
N MET A 22 -2.96 -18.36 -1.61
CA MET A 22 -2.12 -17.67 -2.58
C MET A 22 -1.32 -16.58 -1.86
N PRO A 23 0.02 -16.54 -1.98
CA PRO A 23 0.75 -15.34 -1.60
C PRO A 23 0.18 -14.17 -2.41
N HIS A 24 0.18 -12.96 -1.86
CA HIS A 24 -0.15 -11.81 -2.70
C HIS A 24 1.12 -11.27 -3.36
N LEU A 25 1.01 -10.90 -4.64
CA LEU A 25 2.13 -10.38 -5.42
C LEU A 25 2.60 -9.03 -4.90
N ASP A 26 1.70 -8.21 -4.37
CA ASP A 26 1.94 -6.86 -3.86
C ASP A 26 2.92 -6.81 -2.67
N ALA A 27 3.12 -7.95 -2.00
CA ALA A 27 4.09 -8.14 -0.93
C ALA A 27 5.47 -8.66 -1.42
N GLN A 28 5.57 -9.12 -2.67
CA GLN A 28 6.80 -9.70 -3.22
C GLN A 28 7.68 -8.63 -3.84
N ILE A 29 8.88 -8.46 -3.28
CA ILE A 29 9.87 -7.51 -3.80
C ILE A 29 10.84 -8.20 -4.77
N LEU A 30 11.27 -9.43 -4.47
CA LEU A 30 12.30 -10.10 -5.28
C LEU A 30 11.73 -10.56 -6.62
N PRO A 31 12.43 -10.30 -7.74
CA PRO A 31 12.01 -10.77 -9.05
C PRO A 31 11.84 -12.29 -9.16
N SER A 32 12.59 -13.08 -8.40
CA SER A 32 12.42 -14.55 -8.34
C SER A 32 11.05 -14.91 -7.78
N ASP A 33 10.71 -14.35 -6.63
CA ASP A 33 9.50 -14.69 -5.88
C ASP A 33 8.24 -14.27 -6.66
N ILE A 34 8.33 -13.14 -7.38
CA ILE A 34 7.28 -12.69 -8.30
C ILE A 34 7.05 -13.72 -9.42
N ARG A 35 8.11 -14.27 -10.01
CA ARG A 35 8.00 -15.28 -11.08
C ARG A 35 7.43 -16.58 -10.56
N ASP A 36 7.99 -17.08 -9.47
CA ASP A 36 7.56 -18.33 -8.83
C ASP A 36 6.07 -18.26 -8.47
N ALA A 37 5.59 -17.11 -7.98
CA ALA A 37 4.17 -16.89 -7.71
C ALA A 37 3.32 -16.88 -9.00
N LEU A 38 3.74 -16.16 -10.04
CA LEU A 38 3.00 -16.06 -11.31
C LEU A 38 2.86 -17.42 -12.03
N GLU A 39 3.88 -18.25 -11.94
CA GLU A 39 3.89 -19.62 -12.47
C GLU A 39 3.05 -20.57 -11.60
N GLY A 40 3.08 -20.38 -10.28
CA GLY A 40 2.35 -21.19 -9.31
C GLY A 40 0.83 -20.93 -9.28
N TYR A 41 0.36 -19.77 -9.77
CA TYR A 41 -1.06 -19.46 -9.75
C TYR A 41 -1.89 -20.24 -10.76
N SER A 42 -2.95 -20.86 -10.25
CA SER A 42 -4.07 -21.34 -11.07
C SER A 42 -4.81 -20.18 -11.75
N PRO A 43 -5.57 -20.44 -12.83
CA PRO A 43 -6.38 -19.40 -13.49
C PRO A 43 -7.34 -18.67 -12.52
N GLY A 44 -7.99 -19.40 -11.61
CA GLY A 44 -8.89 -18.81 -10.61
C GLY A 44 -8.17 -17.91 -9.61
N GLN A 45 -6.96 -18.30 -9.18
CA GLN A 45 -6.14 -17.44 -8.32
C GLN A 45 -5.75 -16.15 -9.04
N LYS A 46 -5.36 -16.21 -10.32
CA LYS A 46 -5.05 -15.00 -11.11
C LYS A 46 -6.25 -14.08 -11.22
N GLU A 47 -7.43 -14.63 -11.50
CA GLU A 47 -8.67 -13.84 -11.60
C GLU A 47 -9.01 -13.13 -10.28
N VAL A 48 -8.98 -13.86 -9.16
CA VAL A 48 -9.25 -13.27 -7.83
C VAL A 48 -8.21 -12.23 -7.48
N HIS A 49 -6.95 -12.47 -7.82
CA HIS A 49 -5.87 -11.52 -7.56
C HIS A 49 -6.08 -10.22 -8.37
N ILE A 50 -6.46 -10.32 -9.65
CA ILE A 50 -6.81 -9.17 -10.47
C ILE A 50 -7.97 -8.39 -9.84
N TRP A 51 -9.04 -9.06 -9.42
CA TRP A 51 -10.17 -8.39 -8.76
C TRP A 51 -9.79 -7.73 -7.45
N THR A 52 -8.94 -8.39 -6.65
CA THR A 52 -8.41 -7.83 -5.40
C THR A 52 -7.63 -6.55 -5.71
N THR A 53 -6.76 -6.56 -6.72
CA THR A 53 -5.97 -5.41 -7.11
C THR A 53 -6.79 -4.26 -7.69
N LEU A 54 -7.79 -4.56 -8.51
CA LEU A 54 -8.67 -3.55 -9.09
C LEU A 54 -9.68 -2.96 -8.09
N THR A 55 -9.75 -3.48 -6.87
CA THR A 55 -10.71 -3.03 -5.85
C THR A 55 -10.01 -2.67 -4.54
N LEU A 56 -9.56 -3.66 -3.78
CA LEU A 56 -8.96 -3.50 -2.46
C LEU A 56 -7.62 -2.79 -2.53
N ASP A 57 -6.77 -3.09 -3.52
CA ASP A 57 -5.47 -2.42 -3.67
C ASP A 57 -5.59 -0.99 -4.23
N ILE A 58 -6.79 -0.54 -4.62
CA ILE A 58 -7.06 0.88 -4.86
C ILE A 58 -7.54 1.55 -3.58
N LEU A 59 -8.46 0.91 -2.85
CA LEU A 59 -9.07 1.47 -1.64
C LEU A 59 -8.09 1.56 -0.47
N LEU A 60 -7.26 0.54 -0.28
CA LEU A 60 -6.30 0.45 0.82
C LEU A 60 -5.29 1.61 0.81
N PRO A 61 -4.54 1.88 -0.29
CA PRO A 61 -3.58 2.98 -0.32
C PRO A 61 -4.21 4.34 -0.19
N LEU A 62 -5.41 4.56 -0.73
CA LEU A 62 -6.16 5.79 -0.48
C LEU A 62 -6.51 5.95 1.01
N ALA A 63 -6.96 4.88 1.66
CA ALA A 63 -7.36 4.90 3.06
C ALA A 63 -6.16 5.16 3.99
N TYR A 64 -5.09 4.38 3.88
CA TYR A 64 -3.93 4.58 4.76
C TYR A 64 -3.21 5.89 4.44
N THR A 65 -3.12 6.30 3.17
CA THR A 65 -2.46 7.58 2.82
C THR A 65 -3.24 8.76 3.38
N GLY A 66 -4.57 8.74 3.29
CA GLY A 66 -5.41 9.75 3.92
C GLY A 66 -5.23 9.81 5.44
N LEU A 67 -5.07 8.64 6.10
CA LEU A 67 -4.78 8.57 7.53
C LEU A 67 -3.41 9.19 7.87
N LEU A 68 -2.34 8.75 7.18
CA LEU A 68 -0.97 9.21 7.41
C LEU A 68 -0.82 10.72 7.14
N LEU A 69 -1.37 11.21 6.03
CA LEU A 69 -1.39 12.62 5.70
C LEU A 69 -2.17 13.44 6.74
N GLY A 70 -3.34 12.95 7.16
CA GLY A 70 -4.19 13.61 8.15
C GLY A 70 -3.49 13.74 9.50
N LEU A 71 -2.82 12.68 9.97
CA LEU A 71 -2.02 12.72 11.20
C LEU A 71 -0.84 13.68 11.06
N THR A 72 -0.09 13.55 9.96
CA THR A 72 1.10 14.38 9.68
C THR A 72 0.75 15.88 9.69
N ARG A 73 -0.27 16.30 8.93
CA ARG A 73 -0.70 17.71 8.86
C ARG A 73 -1.21 18.25 10.20
N ARG A 74 -1.90 17.43 11.01
CA ARG A 74 -2.37 17.85 12.34
C ARG A 74 -1.24 17.97 13.36
N GLY A 75 -0.29 17.04 13.35
CA GLY A 75 0.87 17.06 14.25
C GLY A 75 1.90 18.12 13.89
N PHE A 76 1.99 18.46 12.61
CA PHE A 76 2.92 19.45 12.06
C PHE A 76 2.18 20.53 11.23
N PRO A 77 1.37 21.40 11.86
CA PRO A 77 0.55 22.39 11.13
C PRO A 77 1.37 23.44 10.38
N ASN A 78 2.59 23.74 10.85
CA ASN A 78 3.48 24.76 10.29
C ASN A 78 4.68 24.16 9.53
N SER A 79 4.71 22.84 9.30
CA SER A 79 5.81 22.24 8.53
C SER A 79 5.59 22.47 7.04
N ASP A 80 6.70 22.59 6.32
CA ASP A 80 6.70 22.59 4.87
C ASP A 80 6.00 21.36 4.28
N SER A 81 5.44 21.52 3.08
CA SER A 81 4.71 20.45 2.38
C SER A 81 5.55 19.19 2.12
N TRP A 82 6.89 19.25 2.18
CA TRP A 82 7.75 18.11 1.88
C TRP A 82 7.62 16.94 2.86
N ILE A 83 7.22 17.18 4.11
CA ILE A 83 7.02 16.11 5.10
C ILE A 83 5.88 15.14 4.71
N THR A 84 5.01 15.57 3.79
CA THR A 84 3.92 14.75 3.25
C THR A 84 4.28 13.96 2.01
N TYR A 85 5.43 14.25 1.38
CA TYR A 85 5.85 13.57 0.15
C TYR A 85 6.03 12.07 0.32
N PRO A 86 6.59 11.53 1.41
CA PRO A 86 6.69 10.08 1.57
C PRO A 86 5.33 9.37 1.43
N ALA A 87 4.27 9.89 2.07
CA ALA A 87 2.94 9.29 1.98
C ALA A 87 2.35 9.36 0.55
N LEU A 88 2.59 10.47 -0.16
CA LEU A 88 2.16 10.62 -1.55
C LEU A 88 2.93 9.72 -2.52
N ILE A 89 4.25 9.59 -2.31
CA ILE A 89 5.09 8.66 -3.09
C ILE A 89 4.60 7.24 -2.87
N THR A 90 4.25 6.86 -1.64
CA THR A 90 3.65 5.55 -1.36
C THR A 90 2.38 5.34 -2.17
N LEU A 91 1.43 6.28 -2.12
CA LEU A 91 0.18 6.15 -2.88
C LEU A 91 0.42 5.99 -4.39
N ILE A 92 1.26 6.84 -4.96
CA ILE A 92 1.53 6.83 -6.40
C ILE A 92 2.23 5.53 -6.81
N SER A 93 3.25 5.11 -6.05
CA SER A 93 3.98 3.87 -6.34
C SER A 93 3.13 2.63 -6.14
N ASP A 94 2.24 2.60 -5.14
CA ASP A 94 1.32 1.49 -4.91
C ASP A 94 0.27 1.36 -6.03
N LEU A 95 -0.35 2.47 -6.46
CA LEU A 95 -1.28 2.46 -7.60
C LEU A 95 -0.59 2.09 -8.92
N ALA A 96 0.62 2.59 -9.17
CA ALA A 96 1.39 2.24 -10.36
C ALA A 96 1.79 0.75 -10.34
N GLU A 97 2.15 0.23 -9.16
CA GLU A 97 2.46 -1.18 -8.96
C GLU A 97 1.25 -2.06 -9.25
N GLY A 98 0.06 -1.70 -8.77
CA GLY A 98 -1.19 -2.39 -9.07
C GLY A 98 -1.49 -2.50 -10.57
N VAL A 99 -1.20 -1.46 -11.35
CA VAL A 99 -1.35 -1.50 -12.83
C VAL A 99 -0.39 -2.53 -13.45
N VAL A 100 0.88 -2.52 -13.04
CA VAL A 100 1.88 -3.47 -13.53
C VAL A 100 1.53 -4.89 -13.10
N GLN A 101 1.04 -5.07 -11.88
CA GLN A 101 0.59 -6.35 -11.33
C GLN A 101 -0.58 -6.93 -12.13
N VAL A 102 -1.61 -6.15 -12.44
CA VAL A 102 -2.74 -6.61 -13.28
C VAL A 102 -2.25 -7.00 -14.67
N ALA A 103 -1.33 -6.24 -15.26
CA ALA A 103 -0.74 -6.59 -16.55
C ALA A 103 0.00 -7.94 -16.50
N LEU A 104 0.86 -8.15 -15.50
CA LEU A 104 1.58 -9.42 -15.28
C LEU A 104 0.62 -10.61 -15.10
N LEU A 105 -0.42 -10.44 -14.28
CA LEU A 105 -1.43 -11.48 -14.06
C LEU A 105 -2.25 -11.80 -15.31
N SER A 106 -2.41 -10.82 -16.19
CA SER A 106 -3.08 -10.96 -17.49
C SER A 106 -2.17 -11.56 -18.58
N GLY A 107 -0.95 -11.97 -18.22
CA GLY A 107 0.00 -12.59 -19.16
C GLY A 107 0.89 -11.61 -19.92
N ALA A 108 1.01 -10.36 -19.46
CA ALA A 108 2.01 -9.44 -20.00
C ALA A 108 3.45 -9.97 -19.76
N GLY A 109 4.37 -9.60 -20.65
CA GLY A 109 5.70 -10.17 -20.70
C GLY A 109 6.59 -9.89 -19.48
N GLU A 110 7.63 -10.71 -19.32
CA GLU A 110 8.57 -10.69 -18.19
C GLU A 110 9.25 -9.34 -17.93
N GLY A 111 9.35 -8.46 -18.94
CA GLY A 111 9.96 -7.14 -18.78
C GLY A 111 9.30 -6.29 -17.67
N LEU A 112 8.06 -6.58 -17.30
CA LEU A 112 7.32 -5.88 -16.25
C LEU A 112 7.70 -6.33 -14.82
N VAL A 113 8.33 -7.49 -14.65
CA VAL A 113 8.69 -8.03 -13.32
C VAL A 113 9.66 -7.09 -12.60
N LEU A 114 10.66 -6.56 -13.30
CA LEU A 114 11.62 -5.63 -12.72
C LEU A 114 10.95 -4.31 -12.32
N ILE A 115 10.02 -3.82 -13.14
CA ILE A 115 9.28 -2.58 -12.85
C ILE A 115 8.44 -2.77 -11.59
N LYS A 116 7.70 -3.88 -11.49
CA LYS A 116 6.94 -4.24 -10.28
C LYS A 116 7.83 -4.29 -9.05
N SER A 117 8.99 -4.96 -9.14
CA SER A 117 9.95 -5.08 -8.04
C SER A 117 10.41 -3.70 -7.54
N ILE A 118 10.79 -2.80 -8.45
CA ILE A 118 11.23 -1.43 -8.12
C ILE A 118 10.09 -0.64 -7.46
N LEU A 119 8.88 -0.69 -8.02
CA LEU A 119 7.72 0.00 -7.47
C LEU A 119 7.36 -0.54 -6.07
N THR A 120 7.45 -1.85 -5.88
CA THR A 120 7.21 -2.51 -4.59
C THR A 120 8.24 -2.08 -3.54
N ALA A 121 9.52 -2.01 -3.90
CA ALA A 121 10.56 -1.49 -3.00
C ALA A 121 10.34 -0.01 -2.66
N LEU A 122 9.94 0.80 -3.65
CA LEU A 122 9.68 2.23 -3.48
C LEU A 122 8.47 2.48 -2.56
N LYS A 123 7.37 1.76 -2.75
CA LYS A 123 6.17 1.92 -1.91
C LYS A 123 6.44 1.52 -0.46
N PHE A 124 7.12 0.41 -0.19
CA PHE A 124 7.44 0.01 1.18
C PHE A 124 8.40 0.97 1.87
N SER A 125 9.44 1.41 1.15
CA SER A 125 10.41 2.37 1.70
C SER A 125 9.77 3.71 2.06
N SER A 126 8.94 4.24 1.14
CA SER A 126 8.22 5.49 1.37
C SER A 126 7.15 5.36 2.45
N PHE A 127 6.46 4.21 2.52
CA PHE A 127 5.46 3.93 3.54
C PHE A 127 6.07 3.92 4.94
N ALA A 128 7.23 3.26 5.10
CA ALA A 128 7.92 3.20 6.39
C ALA A 128 8.28 4.61 6.89
N ILE A 129 8.79 5.48 6.00
CA ILE A 129 9.10 6.87 6.33
C ILE A 129 7.82 7.63 6.70
N ALA A 130 6.76 7.51 5.91
CA ALA A 130 5.47 8.15 6.17
C ALA A 130 4.84 7.71 7.49
N LEU A 131 4.97 6.42 7.83
CA LEU A 131 4.49 5.85 9.08
C LEU A 131 5.25 6.43 10.29
N VAL A 132 6.58 6.47 10.25
CA VAL A 132 7.39 7.07 11.32
C VAL A 132 6.99 8.53 11.56
N ILE A 133 6.88 9.32 10.49
CA ILE A 133 6.43 10.72 10.56
C ILE A 133 5.05 10.82 11.21
N SER A 134 4.11 9.97 10.77
CA SER A 134 2.73 9.99 11.26
C SER A 134 2.62 9.57 12.74
N VAL A 135 3.45 8.63 13.19
CA VAL A 135 3.55 8.24 14.61
C VAL A 135 4.09 9.40 15.44
N ILE A 136 5.14 10.09 14.98
CA ILE A 136 5.67 11.28 15.66
C ILE A 136 4.59 12.37 15.72
N ALA A 137 3.87 12.58 14.62
CA ALA A 137 2.77 13.53 14.53
C ALA A 137 1.66 13.19 15.54
N LEU A 138 1.27 11.92 15.64
CA LEU A 138 0.29 11.43 16.60
C LEU A 138 0.75 11.68 18.05
N VAL A 139 2.00 11.36 18.39
CA VAL A 139 2.55 11.64 19.72
C VAL A 139 2.51 13.13 20.03
N ARG A 140 2.84 14.00 19.06
CA ARG A 140 2.72 15.46 19.24
C ARG A 140 1.28 15.89 19.48
N ILE A 141 0.32 15.33 18.74
CA ILE A 141 -1.12 15.63 18.93
C ILE A 141 -1.55 15.24 20.34
N LEU A 142 -1.20 14.02 20.79
CA LEU A 142 -1.59 13.51 22.11
C LEU A 142 -0.93 14.25 23.28
N ARG A 143 0.25 14.83 23.07
CA ARG A 143 0.98 15.61 24.08
C ARG A 143 0.62 17.09 24.11
N ARG A 144 -0.17 17.60 23.15
CA ARG A 144 -0.61 19.00 23.19
C ARG A 144 -1.53 19.17 24.41
N PRO A 145 -1.21 20.07 25.35
CA PRO A 145 -2.14 20.39 26.41
C PRO A 145 -3.43 20.88 25.74
N GLN A 146 -4.57 20.31 26.15
CA GLN A 146 -5.86 20.88 25.81
C GLN A 146 -5.90 22.23 26.52
N SER A 147 -5.52 23.30 25.82
CA SER A 147 -5.85 24.65 26.26
C SER A 147 -7.37 24.74 26.18
N GLY A 148 -8.03 24.49 27.31
CA GLY A 148 -9.45 24.68 27.47
C GLY A 148 -9.82 26.16 27.39
N SER A 149 -11.04 26.36 26.89
CA SER A 149 -11.85 27.58 26.69
C SER A 149 -11.36 28.57 25.64
#